data_AF-A0A090QYA0-F1
#
_entry.id   AF-A0A090QYA0-F1
#
_cell.length_a   1.000
_cell.length_b   1.000
_cell.length_c   1.000
_cell.angle_alpha   90.00
_cell.angle_beta   90.00
_cell.angle_gamma   90.00
#
_symmetry.space_group_name_H-M   'P 1'
#
loop_
_entity.id
_entity.type
_entity.pdbx_description
1 polymer ?
#
loop_
_entity_poly.entity_id
_entity_poly.type
_entity_poly.pdbx_seq_one_letter_code
_entity_poly.pdbx_strand_id
1 'polypeptide(L)'
;MDYNVSTYSAERARFFRCLVTSLKLALDEERDPAQYKAVFERMFGAETVAAAWGSIEGSVRFYGLTAGDLSMASFPAHQKLMASYHKLQAAKRAHAAK
;
A
#
# COMPACT_ATOMS: atom_id res chain seq x y z
N MET A 1 -10.72 11.69 -1.33
CA MET A 1 -10.22 10.77 -0.28
C MET A 1 -11.36 9.92 0.30
N ASP A 2 -12.52 9.95 -0.33
CA ASP A 2 -13.75 10.13 0.43
C ASP A 2 -14.40 8.82 0.82
N TYR A 3 -13.85 7.71 0.32
CA TYR A 3 -14.42 6.37 0.48
C TYR A 3 -13.56 5.43 1.32
N ASN A 4 -12.22 5.59 1.31
CA ASN A 4 -11.30 4.62 1.92
C ASN A 4 -10.55 5.15 3.14
N VAL A 5 -10.57 6.47 3.38
CA VAL A 5 -9.75 7.07 4.44
C VAL A 5 -10.08 6.55 5.83
N SER A 6 -11.33 6.15 6.08
CA SER A 6 -11.80 5.60 7.36
C SER A 6 -11.22 4.23 7.70
N THR A 7 -10.75 3.47 6.70
CA THR A 7 -10.18 2.13 6.90
C THR A 7 -8.65 2.13 6.87
N TYR A 8 -8.02 3.26 6.55
CA TYR A 8 -6.58 3.37 6.46
C TYR A 8 -5.91 3.45 7.83
N SER A 9 -4.72 2.86 7.93
CA SER A 9 -3.79 3.21 9.01
C SER A 9 -3.43 4.70 8.94
N ALA A 10 -2.99 5.27 10.06
CA ALA A 10 -2.59 6.68 10.12
C ALA A 10 -1.48 7.00 9.11
N GLU A 11 -0.53 6.08 8.91
CA GLU A 11 0.56 6.20 7.94
C GLU A 11 0.04 6.18 6.50
N ARG A 12 -0.86 5.24 6.16
CA ARG A 12 -1.43 5.16 4.81
C ARG A 12 -2.30 6.38 4.50
N ALA A 13 -3.07 6.86 5.47
CA ALA A 13 -3.82 8.11 5.34
C ALA A 13 -2.88 9.31 5.13
N ARG A 14 -1.76 9.39 5.87
CA ARG A 14 -0.76 10.45 5.70
C ARG A 14 -0.14 10.40 4.30
N PHE A 15 0.23 9.23 3.80
CA PHE A 15 0.74 9.05 2.44
C PHE A 15 -0.25 9.55 1.40
N PHE A 16 -1.51 9.09 1.43
CA PHE A 16 -2.49 9.54 0.44
C PHE A 16 -2.80 11.04 0.56
N ARG A 17 -2.75 11.63 1.76
CA ARG A 17 -2.89 13.09 1.93
C ARG A 17 -1.75 13.80 1.22
N CYS A 18 -0.51 13.37 1.46
CA CYS A 18 0.67 13.90 0.80
C CYS A 18 0.58 13.75 -0.72
N LEU A 19 0.20 12.58 -1.22
CA LEU A 19 0.07 12.30 -2.65
C LEU A 19 -0.98 13.21 -3.32
N VAL A 20 -2.17 13.34 -2.73
CA VAL A 20 -3.23 14.21 -3.28
C VAL A 20 -2.79 15.68 -3.29
N THR A 21 -2.17 16.17 -2.21
CA THR A 21 -1.66 17.54 -2.15
C THR A 21 -0.52 17.76 -3.16
N SER A 22 0.34 16.77 -3.34
CA SER A 22 1.45 16.83 -4.30
C SER A 22 0.93 16.85 -5.74
N LEU A 23 -0.07 16.04 -6.07
CA LEU A 23 -0.73 16.05 -7.38
C LEU A 23 -1.41 17.40 -7.67
N LYS A 24 -2.08 17.99 -6.68
CA LYS A 24 -2.67 19.32 -6.81
C LYS A 24 -1.61 20.38 -7.10
N LEU A 25 -0.48 20.33 -6.42
CA LEU A 25 0.65 21.23 -6.65
C LEU A 25 1.28 21.00 -8.03
N ALA A 26 1.41 19.75 -8.48
CA ALA A 26 1.96 19.42 -9.79
C ALA A 26 1.08 19.87 -10.96
N LEU A 27 -0.22 20.04 -10.72
CA LEU A 27 -1.20 20.55 -11.69
C LEU A 27 -1.40 22.08 -11.58
N ASP A 28 -0.76 22.73 -10.61
CA ASP A 28 -0.85 24.18 -10.40
C ASP A 28 0.21 24.86 -11.28
N GLU A 29 -0.21 25.59 -12.30
CA GLU A 29 0.69 26.27 -13.25
C GLU A 29 1.36 27.52 -12.66
N GLU A 30 0.87 28.04 -11.53
CA GLU A 30 1.41 29.27 -10.92
C GLU A 30 2.54 29.00 -9.92
N ARG A 31 2.69 27.74 -9.48
CA ARG A 31 3.57 27.38 -8.36
C ARG A 31 4.63 26.38 -8.79
N ASP A 32 5.89 26.71 -8.53
CA ASP A 32 7.01 25.78 -8.75
C ASP A 32 7.08 24.72 -7.64
N PRO A 33 6.89 23.42 -7.94
CA PRO A 33 6.90 22.36 -6.94
C PRO A 33 8.20 22.28 -6.13
N ALA A 34 9.34 22.64 -6.73
CA ALA A 34 10.64 22.58 -6.06
C ALA A 34 10.70 23.50 -4.83
N GLN A 35 9.99 24.64 -4.87
CA GLN A 35 9.96 25.61 -3.77
C GLN A 35 9.18 25.12 -2.56
N TYR A 36 8.27 24.16 -2.74
CA TYR A 36 7.40 23.66 -1.67
C TYR A 36 7.90 22.37 -1.04
N LYS A 37 8.96 21.74 -1.57
CA LYS A 37 9.49 20.47 -1.06
C LYS A 37 9.75 20.51 0.45
N ALA A 38 10.46 21.53 0.93
CA ALA A 38 10.79 21.67 2.35
C ALA A 38 9.55 21.84 3.25
N VAL A 39 8.48 22.47 2.74
CA VAL A 39 7.20 22.62 3.46
C VAL A 39 6.50 21.27 3.54
N PHE A 40 6.48 20.50 2.45
CA PHE A 40 5.91 19.16 2.42
C PHE A 40 6.64 18.22 3.37
N GLU A 41 7.97 18.25 3.40
CA GLU A 41 8.77 17.38 4.29
C GLU A 41 8.51 17.68 5.76
N ARG A 42 8.31 18.95 6.13
CA ARG A 42 7.89 19.33 7.48
C ARG A 42 6.48 18.87 7.84
N MET A 43 5.55 18.87 6.87
CA MET A 43 4.15 18.53 7.11
C MET A 43 3.88 17.02 7.11
N PHE A 44 4.52 16.28 6.21
CA PHE A 44 4.24 14.87 5.96
C PHE A 44 5.40 13.93 6.33
N GLY A 45 6.59 14.47 6.59
CA GLY A 45 7.83 13.71 6.80
C GLY A 45 8.52 13.38 5.48
N ALA A 46 9.86 13.39 5.49
CA ALA A 46 10.69 13.22 4.30
C ALA A 46 10.41 11.91 3.55
N GLU A 47 10.27 10.79 4.25
CA GLU A 47 9.99 9.48 3.64
C GLU A 47 8.64 9.47 2.90
N THR A 48 7.59 10.05 3.51
CA THR A 48 6.26 10.14 2.90
C THR A 48 6.29 10.98 1.63
N VAL A 49 7.02 12.10 1.66
CA VAL A 49 7.16 13.01 0.51
C VAL A 49 7.93 12.32 -0.62
N ALA A 50 9.06 11.68 -0.30
CA ALA A 50 9.83 10.92 -1.27
C ALA A 50 9.00 9.81 -1.92
N ALA A 51 8.21 9.06 -1.13
CA ALA A 51 7.32 8.04 -1.66
C ALA A 51 6.22 8.63 -2.56
N ALA A 52 5.57 9.72 -2.13
CA ALA A 52 4.49 10.35 -2.89
C ALA A 52 4.98 10.95 -4.21
N TRP A 53 6.10 11.67 -4.19
CA TRP A 53 6.68 12.28 -5.40
C TRP A 53 7.26 11.22 -6.32
N GLY A 54 7.92 10.21 -5.77
CA GLY A 54 8.35 9.03 -6.54
C GLY A 54 7.17 8.29 -7.18
N SER A 55 5.99 8.28 -6.56
CA SER A 55 4.77 7.76 -7.19
C SER A 55 4.27 8.60 -8.36
N ILE A 56 4.42 9.93 -8.29
CA ILE A 56 4.07 10.83 -9.40
C ILE A 56 5.04 10.65 -10.58
N GLU A 57 6.35 10.54 -10.30
CA GLU A 57 7.40 10.31 -11.29
C GLU A 57 7.42 8.87 -11.83
N GLY A 58 6.70 7.95 -11.19
CA GLY A 58 6.61 6.55 -11.58
C GLY A 58 7.77 5.66 -11.09
N SER A 59 8.68 6.18 -10.26
CA SER A 59 9.72 5.37 -9.59
C SER A 59 9.12 4.47 -8.50
N VAL A 60 8.04 4.90 -7.85
CA VAL A 60 7.30 4.12 -6.82
C VAL A 60 5.86 3.85 -7.29
N ARG A 61 5.59 2.71 -7.92
CA ARG A 61 4.28 2.44 -8.54
C ARG A 61 3.20 1.94 -7.56
N PHE A 62 3.58 1.10 -6.60
CA PHE A 62 2.63 0.34 -5.78
C PHE A 62 2.92 0.51 -4.28
N TYR A 63 2.85 1.74 -3.78
CA TYR A 63 3.21 2.05 -2.39
C TYR A 63 2.37 1.25 -1.37
N GLY A 64 3.07 0.52 -0.51
CA GLY A 64 2.48 -0.32 0.53
C GLY A 64 1.79 -1.59 0.01
N LEU A 65 2.03 -2.00 -1.25
CA LEU A 65 1.59 -3.29 -1.76
C LEU A 65 2.78 -4.24 -1.83
N THR A 66 2.66 -5.36 -1.12
CA THR A 66 3.62 -6.47 -1.20
C THR A 66 3.34 -7.28 -2.46
N ALA A 67 4.37 -7.52 -3.26
CA ALA A 67 4.26 -8.44 -4.39
C ALA A 67 3.99 -9.87 -3.89
N GLY A 68 3.04 -10.53 -4.55
CA GLY A 68 2.70 -11.92 -4.32
C GLY A 68 3.06 -12.79 -5.51
N ASP A 69 3.07 -14.09 -5.28
CA ASP A 69 3.12 -15.13 -6.28
C ASP A 69 1.84 -15.99 -6.20
N LEU A 70 1.75 -17.03 -7.05
CA LEU A 70 0.62 -17.96 -7.01
C LEU A 70 0.52 -18.75 -5.70
N SER A 71 1.62 -18.88 -4.95
CA SER A 71 1.62 -19.56 -3.65
C SER A 71 1.11 -18.68 -2.51
N MET A 72 1.03 -17.36 -2.74
CA MET A 72 0.68 -16.36 -1.73
C MET A 72 1.60 -16.44 -0.49
N ALA A 73 2.87 -16.83 -0.66
CA ALA A 73 3.81 -17.04 0.46
C ALA A 73 4.01 -15.78 1.32
N SER A 74 3.97 -14.60 0.71
CA SER A 74 4.11 -13.30 1.38
C SER A 74 2.94 -12.92 2.31
N PHE A 75 1.88 -13.73 2.38
CA PHE A 75 0.65 -13.42 3.12
C PHE A 75 0.41 -14.39 4.28
N PRO A 76 0.86 -14.08 5.52
CA PRO A 76 0.78 -14.99 6.66
C PRO A 76 -0.64 -15.45 7.02
N ALA A 77 -1.64 -14.58 6.85
CA ALA A 77 -3.03 -14.92 7.07
C ALA A 77 -3.52 -16.01 6.10
N HIS A 78 -3.12 -15.92 4.82
CA HIS A 78 -3.41 -16.94 3.82
C HIS A 78 -2.73 -18.26 4.16
N GLN A 79 -1.46 -18.24 4.56
CA GLN A 79 -0.73 -19.46 4.92
C GLN A 79 -1.36 -20.18 6.13
N LYS A 80 -1.86 -19.44 7.13
CA LYS A 80 -2.63 -20.02 8.26
C LYS A 80 -3.94 -20.66 7.81
N LEU A 81 -4.62 -20.05 6.84
CA LEU A 81 -5.84 -20.62 6.24
C LEU A 81 -5.52 -21.92 5.50
N MET A 82 -4.47 -21.92 4.67
CA MET A 82 -4.05 -23.12 3.94
C MET A 82 -3.62 -24.25 4.87
N ALA A 83 -2.89 -23.96 5.95
CA ALA A 83 -2.53 -24.96 6.96
C ALA A 83 -3.78 -25.63 7.58
N SER A 84 -4.82 -24.85 7.87
CA SER A 84 -6.11 -25.37 8.35
C SER A 84 -6.82 -26.20 7.28
N TYR A 85 -6.83 -25.72 6.03
CA TYR A 85 -7.42 -26.42 4.89
C TYR A 85 -6.75 -27.77 4.61
N HIS A 86 -5.43 -27.86 4.68
CA HIS A 86 -4.69 -29.10 4.46
C HIS A 86 -5.06 -30.22 5.45
N LYS A 87 -5.37 -29.87 6.71
CA LYS A 87 -5.87 -30.83 7.70
C LYS A 87 -7.20 -31.45 7.26
N LEU A 88 -8.12 -30.63 6.76
CA LEU A 88 -9.41 -31.08 6.23
C LEU A 88 -9.23 -31.96 4.99
N GLN A 89 -8.32 -31.58 4.09
CA GLN A 89 -8.04 -32.38 2.90
C GLN A 89 -7.42 -33.74 3.24
N ALA A 90 -6.59 -33.83 4.27
CA ALA A 90 -6.09 -35.09 4.78
C ALA A 90 -7.22 -35.98 5.32
N ALA A 91 -8.13 -35.43 6.11
CA ALA A 91 -9.29 -36.15 6.63
C ALA A 91 -10.21 -36.67 5.51
N LYS A 92 -10.46 -35.86 4.46
CA LYS A 92 -11.25 -36.29 3.29
C LYS A 92 -10.62 -37.47 2.56
N ARG A 93 -9.30 -37.44 2.33
CA ARG A 93 -8.58 -38.55 1.68
C ARG A 93 -8.65 -39.83 2.51
N ALA A 94 -8.47 -39.72 3.83
CA ALA A 94 -8.57 -40.86 4.73
C ALA A 94 -9.99 -41.46 4.74
N HIS A 95 -11.03 -40.61 4.70
CA HIS A 95 -12.41 -41.08 4.61
C HIS A 95 -12.74 -41.71 3.26
N ALA A 96 -12.25 -41.16 2.14
CA ALA A 96 -12.52 -41.70 0.81
C ALA A 96 -11.78 -43.01 0.51
N ALA A 97 -10.68 -43.28 1.21
CA ALA A 97 -9.91 -44.53 1.12
C ALA A 97 -10.47 -45.66 2.00
N LYS A 98 -11.52 -45.38 2.78
CA LYS A 98 -12.24 -46.32 3.64
C LYS A 98 -13.52 -46.77 2.94
#